data_AF-A0A7C4ACY9-F1
#
_entry.id   AF-A0A7C4ACY9-F1
#
_cell.length_a   1.000
_cell.length_b   1.000
_cell.length_c   1.000
_cell.angle_alpha   90.00
_cell.angle_beta   90.00
_cell.angle_gamma   90.00
#
_symmetry.space_group_name_H-M   'P 1'
#
loop_
_entity.id
_entity.type
_entity.pdbx_description
1 polymer ?
#
loop_
_entity_poly.entity_id
_entity_poly.type
_entity_poly.pdbx_seq_one_letter_code
_entity_poly.pdbx_strand_id
1 'polypeptide(L)'
;MGEADHIASPLPAEAILARIRALKSATSITTIRETIAELGETLHSDGAAGDSHEVEFLLARLDQVAASRTLERAHYYLSRLERSFSQVRTNGVNDINLNRWQEYTDILTDSLWLIERRDNSGVHSADYWGNFIPQIPYQMMRRYTRRGEWVLDTFAGAGTTLIEGQRLGRHTLGIELNPAVVEQARRLV
;
A
#
# COMPACT_ATOMS: atom_id res chain seq x y z
N MET A 1 -3.51 -1.61 -20.89
CA MET A 1 -4.57 -0.72 -20.36
C MET A 1 -5.02 -1.35 -19.05
N GLY A 2 -4.23 -1.17 -18.00
CA GLY A 2 -4.51 -1.77 -16.69
C GLY A 2 -5.37 -0.79 -15.91
N GLU A 3 -6.58 -1.22 -15.59
CA GLU A 3 -7.42 -0.62 -14.55
C GLU A 3 -6.52 -0.27 -13.36
N ALA A 4 -6.68 0.94 -12.84
CA ALA A 4 -6.27 1.18 -11.48
C ALA A 4 -6.90 0.06 -10.65
N ASP A 5 -6.10 -0.65 -9.85
CA ASP A 5 -6.62 -1.37 -8.69
C ASP A 5 -7.25 -0.31 -7.77
N HIS A 6 -8.42 0.17 -8.18
CA HIS A 6 -9.44 0.72 -7.32
C HIS A 6 -9.98 -0.49 -6.60
N ILE A 7 -9.22 -0.87 -5.60
CA ILE A 7 -9.62 -1.69 -4.48
C ILE A 7 -11.03 -1.23 -4.08
N ALA A 8 -12.01 -2.09 -4.37
CA ALA A 8 -13.41 -1.81 -4.06
C ALA A 8 -13.58 -1.80 -2.54
N SER A 9 -13.85 -0.61 -2.00
CA SER A 9 -14.11 -0.42 -0.58
C SER A 9 -15.40 -1.16 -0.17
N PRO A 10 -15.39 -1.94 0.92
CA PRO A 10 -16.59 -2.64 1.42
C PRO A 10 -17.76 -1.71 1.74
N LEU A 11 -17.47 -0.43 2.02
CA LEU A 11 -18.45 0.64 2.20
C LEU A 11 -18.06 1.80 1.27
N PRO A 12 -19.01 2.46 0.59
CA PRO A 12 -18.68 3.65 -0.21
C PRO A 12 -17.90 4.65 0.65
N ALA A 13 -16.82 5.22 0.12
CA ALA A 13 -15.96 6.15 0.87
C ALA A 13 -16.76 7.29 1.54
N GLU A 14 -17.87 7.70 0.92
CA GLU A 14 -18.82 8.68 1.49
C GLU A 14 -19.52 8.20 2.77
N ALA A 15 -19.93 6.93 2.83
CA ALA A 15 -20.57 6.34 4.00
C ALA A 15 -19.59 6.24 5.18
N ILE A 16 -18.33 5.87 4.91
CA ILE A 16 -17.26 5.87 5.92
C ILE A 16 -17.00 7.29 6.44
N LEU A 17 -16.87 8.26 5.53
CA LEU A 17 -16.67 9.67 5.89
C LEU A 17 -17.82 10.23 6.74
N ALA A 18 -19.07 9.91 6.41
CA ALA A 18 -20.23 10.32 7.18
C ALA A 18 -20.18 9.79 8.62
N ARG A 19 -19.83 8.52 8.81
CA ARG A 19 -19.66 7.90 10.13
C ARG A 19 -18.51 8.51 10.93
N ILE A 20 -17.36 8.79 10.30
CA ILE A 20 -16.23 9.48 10.95
C ILE A 20 -16.63 10.88 11.42
N ARG A 21 -17.36 11.64 10.58
CA ARG A 21 -17.85 12.98 10.94
C ARG A 21 -18.86 12.94 12.09
N ALA A 22 -19.74 11.94 12.12
CA ALA A 22 -20.65 11.73 13.24
C ALA A 22 -19.88 11.48 14.55
N LEU A 23 -18.90 10.56 14.55
CA LEU A 23 -18.02 10.32 15.70
C LEU A 23 -17.28 11.58 16.17
N LYS A 24 -16.83 12.41 15.22
CA LYS A 24 -16.13 13.67 15.53
C LYS A 24 -17.04 14.73 16.18
N SER A 25 -18.35 14.66 15.92
CA SER A 25 -19.33 15.56 16.54
C SER A 25 -19.71 15.15 17.97
N ALA A 26 -19.36 13.93 18.40
CA ALA A 26 -19.63 13.46 19.75
C ALA A 26 -18.92 14.31 20.81
N THR A 27 -19.63 14.62 21.89
CA THR A 27 -19.16 15.48 22.99
C THR A 27 -18.65 14.68 24.19
N SER A 28 -18.64 13.34 24.10
CA SER A 28 -18.20 12.43 25.16
C SER A 28 -17.34 11.31 24.60
N ILE A 29 -16.29 10.96 25.34
CA ILE A 29 -15.40 9.84 24.99
C ILE A 29 -16.10 8.49 25.12
N THR A 30 -17.06 8.37 26.03
CA THR A 30 -17.86 7.15 26.21
C THR A 30 -18.68 6.86 24.96
N THR A 31 -19.38 7.88 24.46
CA THR A 31 -20.16 7.78 23.20
C THR A 31 -19.28 7.39 22.02
N ILE A 32 -18.09 7.99 21.89
CA ILE A 32 -17.14 7.62 20.82
C ILE A 32 -16.77 6.13 20.91
N ARG A 33 -16.47 5.62 22.10
CA ARG A 33 -16.09 4.21 22.29
C ARG A 33 -17.25 3.26 22.02
N GLU A 34 -18.45 3.57 22.51
CA GLU A 34 -19.67 2.78 22.27
C GLU A 34 -19.96 2.70 20.77
N THR A 35 -19.97 3.84 20.07
CA THR A 35 -20.19 3.87 18.62
C THR A 35 -19.08 3.14 17.86
N ILE A 36 -17.82 3.24 18.28
CA ILE A 36 -16.73 2.47 17.65
C ILE A 36 -16.91 0.97 17.84
N ALA A 37 -17.34 0.52 19.02
CA ALA A 37 -17.61 -0.90 19.28
C ALA A 37 -18.72 -1.44 18.36
N GLU A 38 -19.84 -0.72 18.25
CA GLU A 38 -20.94 -1.06 17.33
C GLU A 38 -20.50 -1.10 15.86
N LEU A 39 -19.66 -0.13 15.45
CA LEU A 39 -19.08 -0.09 14.11
C LEU A 39 -18.15 -1.27 13.86
N GLY A 40 -17.32 -1.62 14.84
CA GLY A 40 -16.43 -2.76 14.78
C GLY A 40 -17.20 -4.05 14.52
N GLU A 41 -18.25 -4.33 15.29
CA GLU A 41 -19.08 -5.52 15.11
C GLU A 41 -19.68 -5.60 13.70
N THR A 42 -20.21 -4.47 13.20
CA THR A 42 -20.81 -4.40 11.85
C THR A 42 -19.77 -4.65 10.75
N LEU A 43 -18.57 -4.08 10.88
CA LEU A 43 -17.49 -4.24 9.89
C LEU A 43 -16.93 -5.66 9.87
N HIS A 44 -16.88 -6.34 11.02
CA HIS A 44 -16.46 -7.74 11.09
C HIS A 44 -17.53 -8.69 10.52
N SER A 45 -18.83 -8.40 10.69
CA SER A 45 -19.91 -9.20 10.12
C SER A 45 -20.02 -9.07 8.60
N ASP A 46 -19.74 -7.88 8.06
CA ASP A 46 -19.80 -7.58 6.63
C ASP A 46 -18.49 -7.93 5.88
N GLY A 47 -17.42 -8.29 6.61
CA GLY A 47 -16.06 -8.53 6.10
C GLY A 47 -15.89 -9.70 5.11
N ALA A 48 -16.97 -10.37 4.70
CA ALA A 48 -16.94 -11.38 3.64
C ALA A 48 -16.98 -10.79 2.21
N ALA A 49 -17.18 -9.47 2.04
CA ALA A 49 -17.51 -8.87 0.73
C ALA A 49 -16.63 -7.69 0.25
N GLY A 50 -15.64 -7.20 1.00
CA GLY A 50 -14.80 -6.08 0.57
C GLY A 50 -13.30 -6.28 0.80
N ASP A 51 -12.49 -5.35 0.31
CA ASP A 51 -11.03 -5.42 0.45
C ASP A 51 -10.59 -5.47 1.91
N SER A 52 -9.87 -6.54 2.26
CA SER A 52 -9.44 -6.82 3.62
C SER A 52 -8.48 -5.77 4.18
N HIS A 53 -7.65 -5.16 3.32
CA HIS A 53 -6.62 -4.22 3.77
C HIS A 53 -7.20 -2.86 4.20
N GLU A 54 -8.16 -2.31 3.45
CA GLU A 54 -8.81 -1.07 3.84
C GLU A 54 -9.61 -1.21 5.16
N VAL A 55 -10.28 -2.35 5.34
CA VAL A 55 -11.01 -2.67 6.59
C VAL A 55 -10.04 -2.77 7.76
N GLU A 56 -8.94 -3.50 7.61
CA GLU A 56 -7.91 -3.65 8.64
C GLU A 56 -7.31 -2.29 9.02
N PHE A 57 -6.99 -1.44 8.04
CA PHE A 57 -6.52 -0.08 8.28
C PHE A 57 -7.55 0.74 9.08
N LEU A 58 -8.83 0.72 8.66
CA LEU A 58 -9.91 1.46 9.33
C LEU A 58 -10.07 1.00 10.77
N LEU A 59 -10.17 -0.32 11.01
CA LEU A 59 -10.30 -0.89 12.35
C LEU A 59 -9.13 -0.48 13.24
N ALA A 60 -7.88 -0.62 12.77
CA ALA A 60 -6.71 -0.21 13.52
C ALA A 60 -6.70 1.30 13.87
N ARG A 61 -7.25 2.16 13.01
CA ARG A 61 -7.40 3.60 13.30
C ARG A 61 -8.52 3.86 14.32
N LEU A 62 -9.64 3.15 14.23
CA LEU A 62 -10.74 3.26 15.18
C LEU A 62 -10.32 2.76 16.57
N ASP A 63 -9.56 1.68 16.66
CA ASP A 63 -8.98 1.20 17.92
C ASP A 63 -8.07 2.25 18.57
N GLN A 64 -7.25 2.93 17.76
CA GLN A 64 -6.44 4.06 18.25
C GLN A 64 -7.31 5.20 18.80
N VAL A 65 -8.45 5.50 18.16
CA VAL A 65 -9.40 6.51 18.65
C VAL A 65 -10.00 6.04 19.98
N ALA A 66 -10.51 4.81 20.06
CA ALA A 66 -11.13 4.25 21.26
C ALA A 66 -10.17 4.19 22.46
N ALA A 67 -8.90 3.89 22.21
CA ALA A 67 -7.83 3.86 23.21
C ALA A 67 -7.41 5.25 23.73
N SER A 68 -7.93 6.35 23.15
CA SER A 68 -7.63 7.70 23.61
C SER A 68 -8.08 7.90 25.06
N ARG A 69 -7.31 8.68 25.83
CA ARG A 69 -7.63 9.00 27.23
C ARG A 69 -8.41 10.30 27.40
N THR A 70 -8.43 11.16 26.38
CA THR A 70 -9.14 12.45 26.41
C THR A 70 -9.96 12.63 25.13
N LEU A 71 -11.00 13.46 25.22
CA LEU A 71 -11.88 13.76 24.10
C LEU A 71 -11.12 14.49 22.99
N GLU A 72 -10.27 15.44 23.35
CA GLU A 72 -9.46 16.22 22.40
C GLU A 72 -8.53 15.30 21.59
N ARG A 73 -7.97 14.27 22.24
CA ARG A 73 -7.10 13.32 21.56
C ARG A 73 -7.88 12.41 20.61
N ALA A 74 -9.08 11.97 21.01
CA ALA A 74 -9.98 11.22 20.15
C ALA A 74 -10.38 12.05 18.92
N HIS A 75 -10.79 13.31 19.10
CA HIS A 75 -11.12 14.23 18.01
C HIS A 75 -9.92 14.52 17.09
N TYR A 76 -8.70 14.61 17.64
CA TYR A 76 -7.49 14.74 16.84
C TYR A 76 -7.28 13.53 15.94
N TYR A 77 -7.39 12.30 16.47
CA TYR A 77 -7.26 11.09 15.67
C TYR A 77 -8.39 10.94 14.65
N LEU A 78 -9.63 11.28 15.01
CA LEU A 78 -10.77 11.32 14.08
C LEU A 78 -10.57 12.34 12.97
N SER A 79 -10.00 13.51 13.26
CA SER A 79 -9.65 14.52 12.24
C SER A 79 -8.56 14.01 11.30
N ARG A 80 -7.59 13.26 11.81
CA ARG A 80 -6.55 12.63 11.00
C ARG A 80 -7.13 11.51 10.12
N LEU A 81 -8.05 10.72 10.66
CA LEU A 81 -8.77 9.67 9.94
C LEU A 81 -9.68 10.26 8.84
N GLU A 82 -10.42 11.33 9.13
CA GLU A 82 -11.22 12.04 8.13
C GLU A 82 -10.36 12.51 6.96
N ARG A 83 -9.18 13.08 7.23
CA ARG A 83 -8.23 13.49 6.18
C ARG A 83 -7.73 12.32 5.34
N SER A 84 -7.56 11.14 5.92
CA SER A 84 -7.09 9.96 5.16
C SER A 84 -8.11 9.48 4.13
N PHE A 85 -9.41 9.67 4.37
CA PHE A 85 -10.48 9.32 3.44
C PHE A 85 -10.92 10.45 2.52
N SER A 86 -10.64 11.72 2.87
CA SER A 86 -11.09 12.89 2.08
C SER A 86 -10.00 13.52 1.22
N GLN A 87 -8.71 13.24 1.49
CA GLN A 87 -7.59 13.91 0.84
C GLN A 87 -6.47 12.93 0.51
N VAL A 88 -5.98 12.99 -0.73
CA VAL A 88 -4.74 12.34 -1.13
C VAL A 88 -3.60 13.33 -0.93
N ARG A 89 -2.57 12.93 -0.17
CA ARG A 89 -1.36 13.73 0.02
C ARG A 89 -0.14 12.90 -0.37
N THR A 90 0.43 13.18 -1.54
CA THR A 90 1.68 12.55 -2.00
C THR A 90 2.88 13.47 -1.77
N ASN A 91 4.08 12.99 -2.11
CA ASN A 91 5.29 13.80 -2.14
C ASN A 91 5.71 14.10 -3.60
N GLY A 92 6.84 14.78 -3.76
CA GLY A 92 7.45 15.10 -5.05
C GLY A 92 8.08 13.91 -5.80
N VAL A 93 8.03 12.70 -5.26
CA VAL A 93 8.84 11.55 -5.69
C VAL A 93 8.02 10.31 -6.06
N ASN A 94 6.91 10.04 -5.36
CA ASN A 94 6.15 8.80 -5.51
C ASN A 94 4.64 9.01 -5.33
N ASP A 95 3.87 7.95 -5.58
CA ASP A 95 2.40 7.95 -5.55
C ASP A 95 1.82 7.52 -4.17
N ILE A 96 2.66 7.37 -3.14
CA ILE A 96 2.24 6.93 -1.81
C ILE A 96 1.39 8.02 -1.14
N ASN A 97 0.17 7.68 -0.74
CA ASN A 97 -0.66 8.58 0.04
C ASN A 97 -0.15 8.66 1.49
N LEU A 98 0.51 9.76 1.84
CA LEU A 98 1.06 10.04 3.16
C LEU A 98 -0.01 10.18 4.26
N ASN A 99 -1.30 10.29 3.90
CA ASN A 99 -2.38 10.23 4.89
C ASN A 99 -2.78 8.79 5.23
N ARG A 100 -2.47 7.82 4.34
CA ARG A 100 -2.78 6.39 4.46
C ARG A 100 -1.50 5.55 4.43
N TRP A 101 -0.35 6.10 4.82
CA TRP A 101 0.94 5.41 4.62
C TRP A 101 1.03 4.07 5.36
N GLN A 102 0.29 3.89 6.46
CA GLN A 102 0.26 2.64 7.22
C GLN A 102 -0.51 1.51 6.54
N GLU A 103 -1.25 1.80 5.47
CA GLU A 103 -1.95 0.79 4.66
C GLU A 103 -0.98 -0.01 3.78
N TYR A 104 0.18 0.56 3.45
CA TYR A 104 1.17 -0.10 2.61
C TYR A 104 2.05 -1.05 3.44
N THR A 105 1.51 -2.23 3.72
CA THR A 105 2.18 -3.31 4.48
C THR A 105 3.40 -3.89 3.78
N ASP A 106 3.48 -3.70 2.47
CA ASP A 106 4.54 -4.15 1.57
C ASP A 106 5.71 -3.15 1.44
N ILE A 107 5.64 -1.99 2.12
CA ILE A 107 6.75 -1.02 2.19
C ILE A 107 7.41 -1.06 3.57
N LEU A 108 8.60 -1.65 3.61
CA LEU A 108 9.51 -1.64 4.74
C LEU A 108 10.24 -0.28 4.81
N THR A 109 10.04 0.43 5.91
CA THR A 109 10.65 1.75 6.16
C THR A 109 11.96 1.68 6.93
N ASP A 110 12.24 0.56 7.59
CA ASP A 110 13.46 0.35 8.36
C ASP A 110 14.70 0.17 7.48
N SER A 111 15.88 0.34 8.06
CA SER A 111 17.16 0.14 7.37
C SER A 111 17.51 -1.33 7.17
N LEU A 112 16.95 -2.23 7.99
CA LEU A 112 17.13 -3.68 7.89
C LEU A 112 15.84 -4.31 7.37
N TRP A 113 15.93 -4.98 6.22
CA TRP A 113 14.80 -5.68 5.61
C TRP A 113 14.92 -7.17 5.86
N LEU A 114 13.97 -7.73 6.62
CA LEU A 114 13.85 -9.15 6.84
C LEU A 114 12.80 -9.69 5.87
N ILE A 115 13.25 -10.39 4.83
CA ILE A 115 12.36 -11.00 3.84
C ILE A 115 12.46 -12.52 4.02
N GLU A 116 11.43 -13.11 4.60
CA GLU A 116 11.43 -14.52 4.98
C GLU A 116 11.51 -15.46 3.77
N ARG A 117 10.84 -15.08 2.67
CA ARG A 117 10.75 -15.90 1.45
C ARG A 117 10.82 -15.03 0.21
N ARG A 118 11.55 -15.51 -0.81
CA ARG A 118 11.53 -14.91 -2.15
C ARG A 118 10.14 -15.08 -2.75
N ASP A 119 9.58 -13.99 -3.30
CA ASP A 119 8.33 -14.07 -4.04
C ASP A 119 8.50 -14.92 -5.29
N ASN A 120 7.58 -15.86 -5.49
CA ASN A 120 7.54 -16.79 -6.61
C ASN A 120 6.28 -16.63 -7.47
N SER A 121 5.44 -15.62 -7.22
CA SER A 121 4.17 -15.37 -7.90
C SER A 121 4.32 -14.73 -9.30
N GLY A 122 5.40 -15.06 -10.03
CA GLY A 122 5.74 -14.34 -11.27
C GLY A 122 6.59 -15.07 -12.28
N VAL A 123 6.92 -14.35 -13.36
CA VAL A 123 7.78 -14.81 -14.46
C VAL A 123 9.27 -14.91 -14.05
N HIS A 124 9.60 -14.56 -12.81
CA HIS A 124 10.94 -14.57 -12.27
C HIS A 124 11.49 -16.00 -12.17
N SER A 125 12.26 -16.44 -13.16
CA SER A 125 13.06 -17.67 -13.04
C SER A 125 14.14 -17.50 -11.96
N ALA A 126 14.22 -18.47 -11.05
CA ALA A 126 15.29 -18.57 -10.06
C ALA A 126 16.59 -19.18 -10.64
N ASP A 127 16.58 -19.56 -11.92
CA ASP A 127 17.67 -20.32 -12.55
C ASP A 127 18.89 -19.45 -12.88
N TYR A 128 18.75 -18.13 -12.83
CA TYR A 128 19.85 -17.19 -13.02
C TYR A 128 20.53 -16.86 -11.70
N TRP A 129 21.80 -17.22 -11.60
CA TRP A 129 22.65 -16.96 -10.43
C TRP A 129 22.85 -15.46 -10.21
N GLY A 130 22.66 -15.01 -8.98
CA GLY A 130 22.90 -13.60 -8.58
C GLY A 130 21.71 -12.66 -8.78
N ASN A 131 20.53 -13.16 -9.17
CA ASN A 131 19.30 -12.36 -9.15
C ASN A 131 18.97 -11.91 -7.71
N PHE A 132 18.75 -10.61 -7.50
CA PHE A 132 18.10 -10.16 -6.26
C PHE A 132 16.63 -10.60 -6.23
N ILE A 133 16.09 -10.72 -5.02
CA ILE A 133 14.68 -11.07 -4.79
C ILE A 133 13.77 -9.95 -5.32
N PRO A 134 12.64 -10.26 -5.99
CA PRO A 134 11.77 -9.26 -6.63
C PRO A 134 11.24 -8.19 -5.67
N GLN A 135 11.11 -8.51 -4.39
CA GLN A 135 10.63 -7.55 -3.38
C GLN A 135 11.58 -6.34 -3.18
N ILE A 136 12.86 -6.47 -3.52
CA ILE A 136 13.81 -5.34 -3.43
C ILE A 136 13.51 -4.26 -4.49
N PRO A 137 13.58 -4.55 -5.81
CA PRO A 137 13.31 -3.56 -6.84
C PRO A 137 11.86 -3.06 -6.78
N TYR A 138 10.89 -3.92 -6.44
CA TYR A 138 9.49 -3.53 -6.23
C TYR A 138 9.38 -2.41 -5.20
N GLN A 139 9.95 -2.60 -4.00
CA GLN A 139 9.90 -1.58 -2.95
C GLN A 139 10.68 -0.32 -3.30
N MET A 140 11.85 -0.46 -3.92
CA MET A 140 12.65 0.68 -4.38
C MET A 140 11.86 1.54 -5.36
N MET A 141 11.25 0.94 -6.38
CA MET A 141 10.46 1.67 -7.37
C MET A 141 9.20 2.29 -6.75
N ARG A 142 8.50 1.58 -5.85
CA ARG A 142 7.37 2.18 -5.13
C ARG A 142 7.74 3.39 -4.28
N ARG A 143 8.92 3.40 -3.68
CA ARG A 143 9.39 4.48 -2.81
C ARG A 143 9.98 5.66 -3.58
N TYR A 144 10.62 5.41 -4.71
CA TYR A 144 11.48 6.40 -5.36
C TYR A 144 11.09 6.75 -6.79
N THR A 145 9.94 6.26 -7.27
CA THR A 145 9.42 6.59 -8.60
C THR A 145 7.90 6.72 -8.57
N ARG A 146 7.35 7.35 -9.62
CA ARG A 146 5.93 7.34 -9.95
C ARG A 146 5.61 6.42 -11.11
N ARG A 147 4.34 6.05 -11.22
CA ARG A 147 3.81 5.39 -12.42
C ARG A 147 4.09 6.25 -13.66
N GLY A 148 4.52 5.61 -14.75
CA GLY A 148 4.89 6.27 -16.00
C GLY A 148 6.29 6.89 -16.02
N GLU A 149 7.04 6.88 -14.91
CA GLU A 149 8.45 7.30 -14.92
C GLU A 149 9.36 6.20 -15.49
N TRP A 150 10.59 6.60 -15.84
CA TRP A 150 11.61 5.70 -16.37
C TRP A 150 12.52 5.15 -15.27
N VAL A 151 12.84 3.86 -15.38
CA VAL A 151 13.80 3.15 -14.54
C VAL A 151 14.89 2.56 -15.44
N LEU A 152 16.15 2.91 -15.17
CA LEU A 152 17.32 2.39 -15.85
C LEU A 152 18.03 1.38 -14.94
N ASP A 153 18.25 0.17 -15.44
CA ASP A 153 19.10 -0.83 -14.82
C ASP A 153 20.30 -1.11 -15.74
N THR A 154 21.49 -0.67 -15.35
CA THR A 154 22.69 -0.83 -16.18
C THR A 154 23.34 -2.21 -16.05
N PHE A 155 22.80 -3.08 -15.19
CA PHE A 155 23.25 -4.45 -14.94
C PHE A 155 22.03 -5.37 -14.83
N ALA A 156 21.19 -5.35 -15.87
CA ALA A 156 19.84 -5.89 -15.81
C ALA A 156 19.78 -7.40 -15.54
N GLY A 157 20.83 -8.16 -15.86
CA GLY A 157 20.85 -9.62 -15.69
C GLY A 157 19.62 -10.26 -16.34
N ALA A 158 18.95 -11.16 -15.61
CA ALA A 158 17.72 -11.80 -16.09
C ALA A 158 16.48 -10.88 -16.14
N GLY A 159 16.61 -9.60 -15.77
CA GLY A 159 15.57 -8.59 -15.96
C GLY A 159 14.62 -8.38 -14.78
N THR A 160 14.97 -8.79 -13.56
CA THR A 160 14.09 -8.65 -12.37
C THR A 160 13.59 -7.21 -12.19
N THR A 161 14.44 -6.19 -12.36
CA THR A 161 14.04 -4.78 -12.31
C THR A 161 13.03 -4.42 -13.40
N LEU A 162 13.22 -4.95 -14.60
CA LEU A 162 12.36 -4.65 -15.75
C LEU A 162 10.95 -5.24 -15.53
N ILE A 163 10.89 -6.49 -15.09
CA ILE A 163 9.63 -7.19 -14.79
C ILE A 163 8.86 -6.44 -13.69
N GLU A 164 9.51 -6.11 -12.58
CA GLU A 164 8.86 -5.38 -11.48
C GLU A 164 8.48 -3.95 -11.88
N GLY A 165 9.29 -3.28 -12.69
CA GLY A 165 8.98 -1.95 -13.18
C GLY A 165 7.75 -1.94 -14.08
N GLN A 166 7.63 -2.90 -15.00
CA GLN A 166 6.44 -3.07 -15.83
C GLN A 166 5.19 -3.38 -15.00
N ARG A 167 5.28 -4.30 -14.03
CA ARG A 167 4.19 -4.62 -13.09
C ARG A 167 3.69 -3.37 -12.37
N LEU A 168 4.61 -2.51 -11.94
CA LEU A 168 4.33 -1.24 -11.31
C LEU A 168 3.93 -0.12 -12.30
N GLY A 169 3.93 -0.39 -13.61
CA GLY A 169 3.61 0.56 -14.67
C GLY A 169 4.64 1.68 -14.86
N ARG A 170 5.93 1.37 -14.68
CA ARG A 170 7.07 2.22 -15.06
C ARG A 170 7.54 1.82 -16.45
N HIS A 171 8.18 2.75 -17.15
CA HIS A 171 8.99 2.44 -18.31
C HIS A 171 10.35 1.94 -17.84
N THR A 172 10.88 0.89 -18.45
CA THR A 172 12.11 0.27 -17.99
C THR A 172 13.10 0.10 -19.13
N LEU A 173 14.36 0.44 -18.88
CA LEU A 173 15.47 0.22 -19.80
C LEU A 173 16.55 -0.60 -19.08
N GLY A 174 16.95 -1.71 -19.68
CA GLY A 174 17.98 -2.60 -19.15
C GLY A 174 19.20 -2.64 -20.06
N ILE A 175 20.39 -2.61 -19.48
CA ILE A 175 21.66 -2.88 -20.15
C ILE A 175 22.23 -4.16 -19.55
N GLU A 176 22.60 -5.10 -20.42
CA GLU A 176 23.27 -6.34 -20.06
C GLU A 176 24.31 -6.66 -21.14
N LEU A 177 25.51 -7.05 -20.71
CA LEU A 177 26.64 -7.28 -21.60
C LEU A 177 26.55 -8.66 -22.25
N ASN A 178 26.05 -9.67 -21.54
CA ASN A 178 26.00 -11.04 -22.03
C ASN A 178 24.79 -11.25 -22.97
N PRO A 179 25.01 -11.50 -24.27
CA PRO A 179 23.91 -11.65 -25.23
C PRO A 179 22.95 -12.80 -24.90
N ALA A 180 23.46 -13.90 -24.34
CA ALA A 180 22.60 -15.03 -23.97
C ALA A 180 21.63 -14.67 -22.83
N VAL A 181 22.07 -13.82 -21.90
CA VAL A 181 21.25 -13.34 -20.78
C VAL A 181 20.23 -12.31 -21.27
N VAL A 182 20.62 -11.43 -22.20
CA VAL A 182 19.69 -10.51 -22.87
C VAL A 182 18.55 -11.29 -23.54
N GLU A 183 18.87 -12.35 -24.28
CA GLU A 183 17.86 -13.19 -24.94
C GLU A 183 16.96 -13.92 -23.93
N GLN A 184 17.49 -14.31 -22.78
CA GLN A 184 16.68 -14.87 -21.69
C GLN A 184 15.72 -13.81 -21.12
N ALA A 185 16.22 -12.62 -20.78
CA ALA A 185 15.43 -11.54 -20.21
C ALA A 185 14.31 -11.09 -21.17
N ARG A 186 14.59 -10.99 -22.48
CA ARG A 186 13.62 -10.65 -23.53
C ARG A 186 12.42 -11.59 -23.63
N ARG A 187 12.53 -12.83 -23.14
CA ARG A 187 11.42 -13.78 -23.12
C ARG A 187 10.48 -13.59 -21.92
N LEU A 188 10.95 -12.88 -20.88
CA LEU A 188 10.25 -12.69 -19.61
C LEU A 188 9.63 -11.29 -19.48
N VAL A 189 10.19 -10.31 -20.19
CA VAL A 189 9.87 -8.87 -20.16
C VAL A 189 9.04 -8.46 -21.37
#